data_AF-A0A1K1MDY3-F1
#
_entry.id   AF-A0A1K1MDY3-F1
#
_cell.length_a   1.000
_cell.length_b   1.000
_cell.length_c   1.000
_cell.angle_alpha   90.00
_cell.angle_beta   90.00
_cell.angle_gamma   90.00
#
_symmetry.space_group_name_H-M   'P 1'
#
loop_
_entity.id
_entity.type
_entity.pdbx_description
1 polymer ?
#
loop_
_entity_poly.entity_id
_entity_poly.type
_entity_poly.pdbx_seq_one_letter_code
_entity_poly.pdbx_strand_id
1 'polypeptide(L)'
;MKENPNKQKYTRVPLPIRVPQELKDELAEAAKAKGISRTAEAEQRLKNKPVMLTPELLVNLQDKANVRYQELMNDQPDEADRILKEVYQLWKSLS
;
A
#
# COMPACT_ATOMS: atom_id res chain seq x y z
N MET A 1 7.40 38.82 -3.40
CA MET A 1 6.49 37.98 -4.20
C MET A 1 7.27 36.71 -4.55
N LYS A 2 7.14 35.64 -3.75
CA LYS A 2 6.42 34.39 -4.05
C LYS A 2 6.77 33.76 -5.41
N GLU A 3 7.57 32.70 -5.40
CA GLU A 3 7.36 31.52 -6.24
C GLU A 3 7.68 30.26 -5.42
N ASN A 4 6.66 29.45 -5.15
CA ASN A 4 6.82 28.07 -4.65
C ASN A 4 6.92 27.17 -5.87
N PRO A 5 8.04 26.45 -6.10
CA PRO A 5 8.11 25.47 -7.16
C PRO A 5 7.34 24.23 -6.73
N ASN A 6 6.77 23.52 -7.71
CA ASN A 6 6.15 22.21 -7.56
C ASN A 6 4.63 22.17 -7.24
N LYS A 7 3.81 22.79 -8.10
CA LYS A 7 2.46 22.25 -8.38
C LYS A 7 2.51 21.47 -9.68
N GLN A 8 2.99 20.22 -9.62
CA GLN A 8 2.74 19.24 -10.68
C GLN A 8 1.23 19.09 -10.84
N LYS A 9 0.67 19.65 -11.91
CA LYS A 9 -0.74 19.50 -12.27
C LYS A 9 -0.92 18.07 -12.77
N TYR A 10 -1.36 17.17 -11.89
CA TYR A 10 -1.77 15.83 -12.30
C TYR A 10 -2.91 15.95 -13.33
N THR A 11 -2.68 15.45 -14.54
CA THR A 11 -3.74 15.30 -15.55
C THR A 11 -4.71 14.23 -15.06
N ARG A 12 -5.85 14.64 -14.50
CA ARG A 12 -6.91 13.73 -14.08
C ARG A 12 -7.65 13.24 -15.33
N VAL A 13 -7.60 11.93 -15.59
CA VAL A 13 -8.36 11.29 -16.66
C VAL A 13 -9.62 10.66 -16.05
N PRO A 14 -10.82 10.94 -16.56
CA PRO A 14 -12.04 10.30 -16.07
C PRO A 14 -12.04 8.81 -16.45
N LEU A 15 -12.13 7.93 -15.45
CA LEU A 15 -12.30 6.49 -15.63
C LEU A 15 -13.79 6.15 -15.45
N PRO A 16 -14.53 5.81 -16.52
CA PRO A 16 -15.94 5.43 -16.40
C PRO A 16 -16.03 4.00 -15.84
N ILE A 17 -16.29 3.89 -14.54
CA ILE A 17 -16.49 2.61 -13.84
C ILE A 17 -17.95 2.53 -13.39
N ARG A 18 -18.61 1.40 -13.67
CA ARG A 18 -19.92 1.09 -13.10
C ARG A 18 -19.72 0.67 -11.65
N VAL A 19 -20.27 1.44 -10.72
CA VAL A 19 -20.19 1.18 -9.28
C VAL A 19 -21.60 0.92 -8.72
N PRO A 20 -21.77 -0.11 -7.85
CA PRO A 20 -23.02 -0.35 -7.13
C PRO A 20 -23.50 0.89 -6.38
N GLN A 21 -24.82 1.04 -6.24
CA GLN A 21 -25.39 2.18 -5.54
C GLN A 21 -25.01 2.17 -4.05
N GLU A 22 -24.99 1.00 -3.42
CA GLU A 22 -24.56 0.78 -2.03
C GLU A 22 -23.18 1.38 -1.74
N LEU A 23 -22.21 1.18 -2.62
CA LEU A 23 -20.86 1.73 -2.48
C LEU A 23 -20.86 3.27 -2.59
N LYS A 24 -21.74 3.85 -3.40
CA LYS A 24 -21.85 5.32 -3.49
C LYS A 24 -22.40 5.91 -2.21
N ASP A 25 -23.37 5.24 -1.61
CA ASP A 25 -24.02 5.67 -0.39
C ASP A 25 -23.04 5.53 0.80
N GLU A 26 -22.30 4.42 0.86
CA GLU A 26 -21.23 4.21 1.84
C GLU A 26 -20.13 5.28 1.75
N LEU A 27 -19.67 5.60 0.52
CA LEU A 27 -18.69 6.66 0.31
C LEU A 27 -19.22 8.04 0.70
N ALA A 28 -20.52 8.30 0.49
CA ALA A 28 -21.13 9.57 0.86
C ALA A 28 -21.21 9.73 2.39
N GLU A 29 -21.63 8.69 3.11
CA GLU A 29 -21.68 8.70 4.58
C GLU A 29 -20.28 8.80 5.19
N ALA A 30 -19.31 8.04 4.68
CA ALA A 30 -17.92 8.13 5.13
C ALA A 30 -17.31 9.52 4.89
N ALA A 31 -17.59 10.12 3.73
CA ALA A 31 -17.14 11.48 3.40
C ALA A 31 -17.77 12.53 4.31
N LYS A 32 -19.07 12.40 4.62
CA LYS A 32 -19.80 13.27 5.54
C LYS A 32 -19.25 13.20 6.96
N ALA A 33 -18.97 11.99 7.46
CA ALA A 33 -18.36 11.80 8.78
C ALA A 33 -16.98 12.46 8.91
N LYS A 34 -16.22 12.54 7.81
CA LYS A 34 -14.88 13.13 7.75
C LYS A 34 -14.87 14.60 7.33
N GLY A 35 -16.02 15.18 6.97
CA GLY A 35 -16.11 16.55 6.45
C GLY A 35 -15.38 16.76 5.11
N ILE A 36 -15.20 15.70 4.31
CA ILE A 36 -14.51 15.76 3.01
C ILE A 36 -15.48 15.48 1.85
N SER A 37 -15.03 15.72 0.62
CA SER A 37 -15.83 15.36 -0.56
C SER A 37 -15.84 13.85 -0.81
N ARG A 38 -16.93 13.33 -1.39
CA ARG A 38 -17.03 11.93 -1.82
C ARG A 38 -15.87 11.52 -2.73
N THR A 39 -15.43 12.41 -3.62
CA THR A 39 -14.28 12.15 -4.51
C THR A 39 -12.98 12.04 -3.71
N ALA A 40 -12.78 12.88 -2.70
CA ALA A 40 -11.60 12.81 -1.84
C ALA A 40 -11.58 11.51 -1.01
N GLU A 41 -12.73 11.07 -0.48
CA GLU A 41 -12.84 9.78 0.20
C GLU A 41 -12.55 8.61 -0.75
N ALA A 42 -13.11 8.64 -1.96
CA ALA A 42 -12.84 7.61 -2.98
C ALA A 42 -11.35 7.57 -3.38
N GLU A 43 -10.72 8.72 -3.60
CA GLU A 43 -9.28 8.82 -3.87
C GLU A 43 -8.46 8.29 -2.68
N GLN A 44 -8.84 8.63 -1.45
CA GLN A 44 -8.17 8.17 -0.25
C GLN A 44 -8.26 6.65 -0.12
N ARG A 45 -9.43 6.06 -0.33
CA ARG A 45 -9.61 4.60 -0.31
C ARG A 45 -8.87 3.89 -1.43
N LEU A 46 -8.76 4.49 -2.63
CA LEU A 46 -7.97 3.93 -3.73
C LEU A 46 -6.47 3.98 -3.44
N LYS A 47 -5.97 5.08 -2.86
CA LYS A 47 -4.57 5.25 -2.46
C LYS A 47 -4.19 4.39 -1.26
N ASN A 48 -5.12 4.24 -0.33
CA ASN A 48 -4.92 3.52 0.94
C ASN A 48 -5.51 2.12 0.90
N LYS A 49 -5.90 1.59 -0.28
CA LYS A 49 -6.24 0.17 -0.37
C LYS A 49 -4.98 -0.56 0.10
N PRO A 50 -5.03 -1.29 1.23
CA PRO A 50 -3.89 -2.11 1.60
C PRO A 50 -3.68 -3.05 0.41
N VAL A 51 -2.50 -2.96 -0.21
CA VAL A 51 -2.07 -4.04 -1.08
C VAL A 51 -2.04 -5.24 -0.16
N MET A 52 -3.09 -6.06 -0.24
CA MET A 52 -3.17 -7.26 0.57
C MET A 52 -1.91 -8.06 0.23
N LEU A 53 -1.19 -8.48 1.25
CA LEU A 53 0.01 -9.27 1.09
C LEU A 53 -0.43 -10.59 0.43
N THR A 54 -0.31 -10.71 -0.89
CA THR A 54 -0.69 -11.93 -1.60
C THR A 54 0.42 -12.97 -1.45
N PRO A 55 0.12 -14.26 -1.60
CA PRO A 55 1.15 -15.29 -1.67
C PRO A 55 2.23 -14.96 -2.71
N GLU A 56 1.89 -14.40 -3.87
CA GLU A 56 2.91 -14.02 -4.87
C GLU A 56 3.81 -12.88 -4.37
N LEU A 57 3.25 -11.91 -3.66
CA LEU A 57 4.05 -10.82 -3.05
C LEU A 57 4.96 -11.35 -1.95
N LEU A 58 4.52 -12.34 -1.18
CA LEU A 58 5.34 -12.99 -0.16
C LEU A 58 6.46 -13.85 -0.75
N VAL A 59 6.23 -14.56 -1.85
CA VAL A 59 7.30 -15.28 -2.56
C VAL A 59 8.38 -14.28 -3.01
N ASN A 60 7.98 -13.18 -3.65
CA ASN A 60 8.91 -12.13 -4.05
C ASN A 60 9.67 -11.52 -2.86
N LEU A 61 9.02 -11.39 -1.70
CA LEU A 61 9.65 -10.90 -0.48
C LEU A 61 10.66 -11.92 0.08
N GLN A 62 10.30 -13.20 0.08
CA GLN A 62 11.17 -14.31 0.51
C GLN A 62 12.43 -14.39 -0.34
N ASP A 63 12.30 -14.26 -1.67
CA ASP A 63 13.45 -14.30 -2.58
C ASP A 63 14.42 -13.15 -2.29
N LYS A 64 13.91 -11.94 -2.09
CA LYS A 64 14.73 -10.78 -1.70
C LYS A 64 15.38 -10.96 -0.33
N ALA A 65 14.66 -11.51 0.62
CA ALA A 65 15.18 -11.79 1.95
C ALA A 65 16.30 -12.84 1.92
N ASN A 66 16.18 -13.87 1.09
CA ASN A 66 17.22 -14.88 0.88
C ASN A 66 18.49 -14.27 0.28
N VAL A 67 18.36 -13.39 -0.71
CA VAL A 67 19.51 -12.66 -1.28
C VAL A 67 20.17 -11.81 -0.20
N ARG A 68 19.37 -11.03 0.54
CA ARG A 68 19.90 -10.17 1.60
C ARG A 68 20.54 -10.95 2.74
N TYR A 69 20.02 -12.13 3.06
CA TYR A 69 20.63 -13.04 4.01
C TYR A 69 22.03 -13.46 3.57
N GLN A 70 22.19 -13.88 2.32
CA GLN A 70 23.51 -14.28 1.79
C GLN A 70 24.52 -13.12 1.81
N GLU A 71 24.07 -11.89 1.54
CA GLU A 71 24.91 -10.69 1.61
C GLU A 71 25.37 -10.38 3.04
N LEU A 72 24.51 -10.61 4.03
CA LEU A 72 24.73 -10.18 5.41
C LEU A 72 25.28 -11.28 6.32
N MET A 73 25.15 -12.56 5.98
CA MET A 73 25.45 -13.68 6.88
C MET A 73 26.88 -13.66 7.45
N ASN A 74 27.86 -13.16 6.69
CA ASN A 74 29.26 -13.13 7.11
C ASN A 74 29.61 -11.91 7.98
N ASP A 75 28.98 -10.76 7.71
CA ASP A 75 29.32 -9.49 8.36
C ASP A 75 28.35 -9.13 9.51
N GLN A 76 27.07 -9.50 9.35
CA GLN A 76 25.96 -9.14 10.22
C GLN A 76 24.95 -10.31 10.37
N PRO A 77 25.35 -11.44 10.98
CA PRO A 77 24.50 -12.63 11.07
C PRO A 77 23.18 -12.39 11.83
N ASP A 78 23.20 -11.57 12.89
CA ASP A 78 21.99 -11.26 13.67
C ASP A 78 20.94 -10.50 12.84
N GLU A 79 21.40 -9.61 11.97
CA GLU A 79 20.55 -8.85 11.05
C GLU A 79 19.98 -9.76 9.96
N ALA A 80 20.80 -10.65 9.42
CA ALA A 80 20.39 -11.65 8.44
C ALA A 80 19.27 -12.55 8.99
N ASP A 81 19.43 -13.05 10.22
CA ASP A 81 18.42 -13.86 10.91
C ASP A 81 17.15 -13.08 11.24
N ARG A 82 17.28 -11.80 11.61
CA ARG A 82 16.12 -10.93 11.86
C ARG A 82 15.24 -10.79 10.61
N ILE A 83 15.85 -10.54 9.47
CA ILE A 83 15.14 -10.37 8.19
C ILE A 83 14.34 -11.63 7.85
N LEU A 84 14.94 -12.82 7.98
CA LEU A 84 14.22 -14.08 7.73
C LEU A 84 13.08 -14.31 8.73
N LYS A 85 13.27 -13.97 10.01
CA LYS A 85 12.21 -14.07 11.03
C LYS A 85 11.03 -13.16 10.71
N GLU A 86 11.27 -11.93 10.28
CA GLU A 86 10.21 -10.98 9.92
C GLU A 86 9.38 -11.49 8.72
N VAL A 87 10.05 -11.99 7.67
CA VAL A 87 9.36 -12.59 6.51
C VAL A 87 8.54 -13.81 6.93
N TYR A 88 9.06 -14.64 7.82
CA TYR A 88 8.31 -15.79 8.34
C TYR A 88 7.07 -15.38 9.15
N GLN A 89 7.13 -14.29 9.93
CA GLN A 89 5.94 -13.77 10.62
C GLN A 89 4.87 -13.31 9.61
N LEU A 90 5.28 -12.72 8.49
CA LEU A 90 4.35 -12.32 7.44
C LEU A 90 3.68 -13.53 6.77
N TRP A 91 4.42 -14.63 6.55
CA TRP A 91 3.84 -15.90 6.11
C TRP A 91 2.79 -16.44 7.07
N LYS A 92 3.07 -16.40 8.39
CA LYS A 92 2.10 -16.81 9.41
C LYS A 92 0.83 -15.96 9.41
N SER A 93 0.93 -14.68 9.07
CA SER A 93 -0.24 -13.80 9.01
C SER A 93 -1.20 -14.11 7.86
N LEU A 94 -0.77 -14.91 6.88
CA LEU A 94 -1.62 -15.42 5.80
C LEU A 94 -2.17 -16.83 6.04
N SER A 95 -1.69 -17.52 7.08
CA SER A 95 -2.04 -18.90 7.43
C SER A 95 -3.22 -18.94 8.40
#